data_AF-A0A9Q0QDJ0-F1
#
_entry.id   AF-A0A9Q0QDJ0-F1
#
_cell.length_a   1.000
_cell.length_b   1.000
_cell.length_c   1.000
_cell.angle_alpha   90.00
_cell.angle_beta   90.00
_cell.angle_gamma   90.00
#
_symmetry.space_group_name_H-M   'P 1'
#
loop_
_entity.id
_entity.type
_entity.pdbx_description
1 polymer ?
#
loop_
_entity_poly.entity_id
_entity_poly.type
_entity_poly.pdbx_seq_one_letter_code
_entity_poly.pdbx_strand_id
1 'polypeptide(L)'
;MVVTIVLLVFVLVTYVTSVMLVKYLKKRIHSLRTDALRPDRSSSTHFGLPKALEEVRKIQPRRTLFTGMMHLMDHDNVNEYLAKLMETEGLDVQLSYDGLCVPVTL
;
A
#
# COMPACT_ATOMS: atom_id res chain seq x y z
N MET A 1 -13.29 44.02 1.69
CA MET A 1 -12.57 43.22 2.71
C MET A 1 -13.37 42.02 3.20
N VAL A 2 -14.62 42.18 3.67
CA VAL A 2 -15.41 41.07 4.25
C VAL A 2 -15.72 39.95 3.24
N VAL A 3 -16.15 40.28 2.02
CA VAL A 3 -16.47 39.28 0.97
C VAL A 3 -15.26 38.44 0.57
N THR A 4 -14.09 39.07 0.46
CA THR A 4 -12.83 38.40 0.11
C THR A 4 -12.41 37.41 1.19
N ILE A 5 -12.58 37.77 2.47
CA ILE A 5 -12.28 36.90 3.61
C ILE A 5 -13.21 35.68 3.63
N VAL A 6 -14.52 35.89 3.41
CA VAL A 6 -15.50 34.79 3.40
C VAL A 6 -15.22 33.78 2.28
N LEU A 7 -14.90 34.26 1.07
CA LEU A 7 -14.56 33.40 -0.06
C LEU A 7 -13.30 32.56 0.22
N LEU A 8 -12.29 33.16 0.85
CA LEU A 8 -11.02 32.51 1.16
C LEU A 8 -11.19 31.43 2.24
N VAL A 9 -12.04 31.68 3.25
CA VAL A 9 -12.41 30.67 4.25
C VAL A 9 -13.17 29.52 3.61
N PHE A 10 -14.11 29.79 2.69
CA PHE A 10 -14.87 28.73 2.01
C PHE A 10 -13.96 27.83 1.15
N VAL A 11 -13.03 28.42 0.39
CA VAL A 11 -12.03 27.67 -0.40
C VAL A 11 -11.12 26.83 0.50
N LEU A 12 -10.67 27.39 1.63
CA LEU A 12 -9.84 26.67 2.59
C LEU A 12 -10.59 25.48 3.21
N VAL A 13 -11.85 25.69 3.63
CA VAL A 13 -12.68 24.63 4.23
C VAL A 13 -12.96 23.51 3.23
N THR A 14 -13.32 23.85 1.98
CA THR A 14 -13.55 22.86 0.92
C THR A 14 -12.28 22.10 0.54
N TYR A 15 -11.13 22.78 0.47
CA TYR A 15 -9.84 22.14 0.23
C TYR A 15 -9.45 21.18 1.36
N VAL A 16 -9.53 21.63 2.62
CA VAL A 16 -9.21 20.81 3.80
C VAL A 16 -10.13 19.59 3.90
N THR A 17 -11.44 19.77 3.70
CA THR A 17 -12.40 18.66 3.72
C THR A 17 -12.18 17.68 2.57
N SER A 18 -11.86 18.15 1.36
CA SER A 18 -11.53 17.29 0.22
C SER A 18 -10.26 16.47 0.46
N VAL A 19 -9.19 17.09 0.96
CA VAL A 19 -7.93 16.39 1.30
C VAL A 19 -8.16 15.37 2.41
N MET A 20 -8.94 15.71 3.44
CA MET A 20 -9.29 14.78 4.51
C MET A 20 -10.17 13.64 4.03
N LEU A 21 -11.15 13.90 3.17
CA LEU A 21 -12.03 12.88 2.60
C LEU A 21 -11.25 11.88 1.75
N VAL A 22 -10.33 12.34 0.89
CA VAL A 22 -9.46 11.45 0.11
C VAL A 22 -8.57 10.60 1.01
N LYS A 23 -8.00 11.18 2.07
CA LYS A 23 -7.26 10.41 3.10
C LYS A 23 -8.13 9.38 3.81
N TYR A 24 -9.38 9.73 4.12
CA TYR A 24 -10.34 8.85 4.79
C TYR A 24 -10.77 7.68 3.90
N LEU A 25 -10.98 7.94 2.61
CA LEU A 25 -11.39 6.92 1.64
C LEU A 25 -10.28 5.90 1.36
N LYS A 26 -9.00 6.30 1.40
CA LYS A 26 -7.87 5.38 1.18
C LYS A 26 -7.69 4.33 2.28
N LYS A 27 -8.15 4.58 3.52
CA LYS A 27 -7.91 3.72 4.69
C LYS A 27 -8.93 2.59 4.91
N ARG A 28 -9.61 2.09 3.87
CA ARG A 28 -10.62 1.03 4.03
C ARG A 28 -10.07 -0.40 3.98
N ILE A 29 -8.94 -0.63 3.32
CA ILE A 29 -8.43 -1.99 3.11
C ILE A 29 -7.56 -2.39 4.30
N HIS A 30 -8.08 -3.31 5.13
CA HIS A 30 -7.36 -3.82 6.29
C HIS A 30 -6.22 -4.77 5.89
N SER A 31 -6.49 -5.69 4.96
CA SER A 31 -5.49 -6.64 4.45
C SER A 31 -5.60 -6.78 2.94
N LEU A 32 -4.47 -6.67 2.24
CA LEU A 32 -4.35 -6.89 0.80
C LEU A 32 -3.51 -8.15 0.53
N ARG A 33 -3.92 -8.95 -0.46
CA ARG A 33 -3.12 -10.05 -1.02
C ARG A 33 -2.95 -9.80 -2.52
N THR A 34 -1.72 -9.82 -3.01
CA THR A 34 -1.43 -9.57 -4.44
C THR A 34 -0.19 -10.36 -4.87
N ASP A 35 -0.02 -10.57 -6.17
CA ASP A 35 1.14 -11.27 -6.69
C ASP A 35 2.41 -10.39 -6.68
N ALA A 36 3.57 -11.06 -6.53
CA ALA A 36 4.90 -10.48 -6.75
C ALA A 36 5.82 -11.59 -7.27
N LEU A 37 5.67 -11.93 -8.55
CA LEU A 37 6.29 -13.08 -9.19
C LEU A 37 7.82 -13.03 -9.19
N ARG A 38 8.40 -11.85 -9.40
CA ARG A 38 9.84 -11.64 -9.61
C ARG A 38 10.38 -10.47 -8.79
N PRO A 39 11.67 -10.48 -8.40
CA PRO A 39 12.27 -9.40 -7.64
C PRO A 39 12.51 -8.12 -8.46
N ASP A 40 12.74 -8.23 -9.76
CA ASP A 40 13.30 -7.18 -10.60
C ASP A 40 12.30 -6.59 -11.62
N ARG A 41 11.39 -7.41 -12.15
CA ARG A 41 10.53 -7.02 -13.29
C ARG A 41 9.14 -7.65 -13.25
N SER A 42 8.19 -6.96 -13.86
CA SER A 42 6.86 -7.53 -14.14
C SER A 42 6.83 -8.24 -15.49
N SER A 43 5.80 -9.06 -15.71
CA SER A 43 5.44 -9.56 -17.04
C SER A 43 4.13 -8.93 -17.52
N SER A 44 3.65 -9.32 -18.70
CA SER A 44 2.34 -8.91 -19.20
C SER A 44 1.17 -9.41 -18.35
N THR A 45 1.37 -10.44 -17.54
CA THR A 45 0.29 -11.10 -16.79
C THR A 45 0.51 -11.15 -15.28
N HIS A 46 1.71 -10.82 -14.79
CA HIS A 46 2.06 -10.89 -13.38
C HIS A 46 2.86 -9.67 -12.93
N PHE A 47 2.57 -9.18 -11.74
CA PHE A 47 3.41 -8.15 -11.12
C PHE A 47 4.72 -8.75 -10.64
N GLY A 48 5.80 -8.01 -10.85
CA GLY A 48 7.02 -8.14 -10.07
C GLY A 48 6.92 -7.31 -8.79
N LEU A 49 7.80 -7.57 -7.83
CA LEU A 49 7.85 -6.87 -6.55
C LEU A 49 7.87 -5.34 -6.69
N PRO A 50 8.68 -4.72 -7.59
CA PRO A 50 8.71 -3.26 -7.69
C PRO A 50 7.35 -2.67 -8.10
N LYS A 51 6.65 -3.35 -9.02
CA LYS A 51 5.33 -2.90 -9.50
C LYS A 51 4.25 -3.14 -8.46
N ALA A 52 4.27 -4.30 -7.80
CA ALA A 52 3.36 -4.61 -6.71
C ALA A 52 3.48 -3.58 -5.58
N LEU A 53 4.71 -3.20 -5.21
CA LEU A 53 4.95 -2.15 -4.21
C LEU A 53 4.47 -0.76 -4.66
N GLU A 54 4.58 -0.42 -5.95
CA GLU A 54 4.03 0.83 -6.49
C GLU A 54 2.50 0.90 -6.29
N GLU A 55 1.80 -0.20 -6.55
CA GLU A 55 0.35 -0.26 -6.36
C GLU A 55 -0.03 -0.25 -4.87
N VAL A 56 0.72 -0.96 -4.02
CA VAL A 56 0.54 -0.92 -2.56
C VAL A 56 0.74 0.51 -2.04
N ARG A 57 1.71 1.26 -2.55
CA ARG A 57 1.92 2.68 -2.18
C ARG A 57 0.75 3.57 -2.53
N LYS A 58 0.01 3.28 -3.61
CA LYS A 58 -1.19 4.04 -4.00
C LYS A 58 -2.38 3.71 -3.10
N ILE A 59 -2.54 2.42 -2.79
CA ILE A 59 -3.67 1.86 -2.05
C ILE A 59 -3.53 2.10 -0.54
N GLN A 60 -2.32 2.01 0.01
CA GLN A 60 -2.00 2.14 1.45
C GLN A 60 -2.87 1.23 2.35
N PRO A 61 -2.91 -0.10 2.11
CA PRO A 61 -3.60 -1.02 3.00
C PRO A 61 -2.89 -1.10 4.36
N ARG A 62 -3.61 -1.51 5.42
CA ARG A 62 -2.99 -1.66 6.75
C ARG A 62 -1.97 -2.78 6.80
N ARG A 63 -2.13 -3.84 5.99
CA ARG A 63 -1.16 -4.93 5.79
C ARG A 63 -1.27 -5.48 4.37
N THR A 64 -0.14 -5.83 3.76
CA THR A 64 -0.09 -6.55 2.48
C THR A 64 0.71 -7.84 2.60
N LEU A 65 0.20 -8.91 1.99
CA LEU A 65 0.93 -10.16 1.80
C LEU A 65 1.13 -10.41 0.30
N PHE A 66 2.37 -10.51 -0.13
CA PHE A 66 2.69 -10.86 -1.50
C PHE A 66 2.72 -12.38 -1.69
N THR A 67 2.21 -12.86 -2.81
CA THR A 67 2.18 -14.29 -3.15
C THR A 67 2.64 -14.55 -4.57
N GLY A 68 2.74 -15.82 -4.96
CA GLY A 68 3.09 -16.22 -6.32
C GLY A 68 4.55 -15.92 -6.70
N MET A 69 5.44 -15.69 -5.74
CA MET A 69 6.86 -15.50 -5.98
C MET A 69 7.52 -16.75 -6.58
N MET A 70 8.41 -16.57 -7.55
CA MET A 70 9.19 -17.67 -8.13
C MET A 70 10.42 -18.00 -7.26
N HIS A 71 11.04 -19.15 -7.52
CA HIS A 71 12.23 -19.63 -6.78
C HIS A 71 13.46 -18.70 -6.81
N LEU A 72 13.52 -17.74 -7.73
CA LEU A 72 14.59 -16.73 -7.78
C LEU A 72 14.45 -15.64 -6.71
N MET A 73 13.33 -15.62 -6.00
CA MET A 73 13.01 -14.63 -5.00
C MET A 73 13.27 -15.22 -3.62
N ASP A 74 14.43 -14.88 -3.06
CA ASP A 74 14.84 -15.34 -1.75
C ASP A 74 13.94 -14.75 -0.66
N HIS A 75 13.29 -15.63 0.12
CA HIS A 75 12.22 -15.22 1.02
C HIS A 75 12.72 -14.35 2.18
N ASP A 76 13.82 -14.77 2.79
CA ASP A 76 14.38 -14.13 3.98
C ASP A 76 15.01 -12.77 3.63
N ASN A 77 15.86 -12.73 2.60
CA ASN A 77 16.51 -11.50 2.17
C ASN A 77 15.50 -10.45 1.71
N VAL A 78 14.46 -10.87 0.99
CA VAL A 78 13.41 -9.94 0.56
C VAL A 78 12.57 -9.49 1.74
N ASN A 79 12.17 -10.38 2.66
CA ASN A 79 11.41 -9.96 3.84
C ASN A 79 12.20 -9.03 4.75
N GLU A 80 13.52 -9.18 4.86
CA GLU A 80 14.36 -8.21 5.59
C GLU A 80 14.31 -6.83 4.93
N TYR A 81 14.36 -6.75 3.60
CA TYR A 81 14.16 -5.50 2.86
C TYR A 81 12.75 -4.93 3.09
N LEU A 82 11.71 -5.76 2.99
CA LEU A 82 10.32 -5.36 3.15
C LEU A 82 10.01 -4.85 4.56
N ALA A 83 10.60 -5.46 5.59
CA ALA A 83 10.45 -5.01 6.99
C ALA A 83 10.95 -3.57 7.18
N LYS A 84 12.01 -3.17 6.48
CA LYS A 84 12.55 -1.80 6.53
C LYS A 84 11.55 -0.76 5.97
N LEU A 85 10.63 -1.16 5.09
CA LEU A 85 9.59 -0.27 4.54
C LEU A 85 8.55 0.15 5.57
N MET A 86 8.38 -0.61 6.66
CA MET A 86 7.56 -0.17 7.78
C MET A 86 8.18 1.06 8.44
N GLU A 87 9.49 1.04 8.67
CA GLU A 87 10.20 2.14 9.34
C GLU A 87 10.35 3.36 8.43
N THR A 88 10.63 3.16 7.15
CA THR A 88 10.92 4.25 6.20
C THR A 88 9.67 4.84 5.55
N GLU A 89 8.65 4.03 5.27
CA GLU A 89 7.46 4.44 4.52
C GLU A 89 6.14 4.19 5.27
N GLY A 90 6.16 3.49 6.41
CA GLY A 90 4.95 3.09 7.14
C GLY A 90 4.18 1.95 6.47
N LEU A 91 4.82 1.15 5.63
CA LEU A 91 4.20 0.06 4.88
C LEU A 91 4.39 -1.29 5.59
N ASP A 92 3.29 -1.91 6.08
CA ASP A 92 3.28 -3.30 6.56
C ASP A 92 3.15 -4.25 5.36
N VAL A 93 4.27 -4.78 4.90
CA VAL A 93 4.33 -5.67 3.73
C VAL A 93 5.27 -6.85 4.00
N GLN A 94 4.90 -8.04 3.54
CA GLN A 94 5.73 -9.24 3.63
C GLN A 94 5.39 -10.25 2.52
N LEU A 95 6.32 -11.15 2.21
CA LEU A 95 6.05 -12.33 1.40
C LEU A 95 5.28 -13.36 2.23
N SER A 96 4.25 -13.94 1.64
CA SER A 96 3.54 -15.11 2.19
C SER A 96 4.41 -16.37 2.13
N TYR A 97 4.01 -17.41 2.85
CA TYR A 97 4.66 -18.72 2.84
C TYR A 97 3.63 -19.83 2.95
N ASP A 98 4.01 -21.03 2.53
CA ASP A 98 3.13 -22.19 2.56
C ASP A 98 2.76 -22.56 4.01
N GLY A 99 1.45 -22.66 4.27
CA GLY A 99 0.93 -22.88 5.63
C GLY A 99 0.66 -21.59 6.43
N LEU A 100 0.95 -20.40 5.89
CA LEU A 100 0.62 -19.14 6.54
C LEU A 100 -0.90 -19.03 6.79
N CYS A 101 -1.27 -18.98 8.08
CA CYS A 101 -2.64 -18.78 8.52
C CYS A 101 -2.83 -17.34 9.03
N VAL A 102 -3.74 -16.59 8.41
CA VAL A 102 -4.01 -15.19 8.74
C VAL A 102 -5.41 -15.08 9.31
N PRO A 103 -5.57 -14.63 10.58
CA PRO A 103 -6.90 -14.41 11.14
C PRO A 103 -7.59 -13.27 10.40
N VAL A 104 -8.85 -13.47 10.04
CA VAL A 104 -9.70 -12.46 9.43
C VAL A 104 -10.90 -12.19 10.32
N THR A 105 -11.19 -10.93 10.57
CA THR A 105 -12.45 -10.49 11.18
C THR A 105 -13.38 -10.11 10.03
N LEU A 106 -14.51 -10.81 9.92
CA LEU A 106 -15.54 -10.58 8.90
C LEU A 106 -16.60 -9.60 9.42
#